data_AF-A0A7K0G1W8-F1
#
_entry.id   AF-A0A7K0G1W8-F1
#
_cell.length_a   1.000
_cell.length_b   1.000
_cell.length_c   1.000
_cell.angle_alpha   90.00
_cell.angle_beta   90.00
_cell.angle_gamma   90.00
#
_symmetry.space_group_name_H-M   'P 1'
#
loop_
_entity.id
_entity.type
_entity.pdbx_description
1 polymer ?
#
loop_
_entity_poly.entity_id
_entity_poly.type
_entity_poly.pdbx_seq_one_letter_code
_entity_poly.pdbx_strand_id
1 'polypeptide(L)'
;MSNIENLAKLENIIPEEKMLKLETAAERHKAQSNISFTVDSISDEILEVSTVQNETPSGKYASESTLVKRTEDVFSKILPEFKLVVSAQTHLPSPAIVVTSSWIDKKMLEKGVRIKQIAFDTGLDRESISDWVTGKRSMSQLVKAMFYFYFSK
;
A
#
# COMPACT_ATOMS: atom_id res chain seq x y z
N MET A 1 10.71 19.82 -2.72
CA MET A 1 10.35 18.55 -3.41
C MET A 1 8.85 18.51 -3.44
N SER A 2 8.25 18.39 -4.63
CA SER A 2 6.78 18.39 -4.76
C SER A 2 6.17 17.17 -4.08
N ASN A 3 5.01 17.35 -3.44
CA ASN A 3 4.24 16.25 -2.85
C ASN A 3 3.33 15.53 -3.86
N ILE A 4 3.33 16.02 -5.11
CA ILE A 4 2.68 15.40 -6.25
C ILE A 4 3.78 14.98 -7.23
N GLU A 5 3.82 13.70 -7.57
CA GLU A 5 4.76 13.20 -8.56
C GLU A 5 4.39 13.70 -9.95
N ASN A 6 5.40 14.08 -10.74
CA ASN A 6 5.25 14.60 -12.10
C ASN A 6 4.39 15.88 -12.20
N LEU A 7 4.29 16.66 -11.12
CA LEU A 7 3.55 17.93 -11.15
C LEU A 7 4.09 18.91 -12.21
N ALA A 8 5.38 18.84 -12.53
CA ALA A 8 6.02 19.64 -13.58
C ALA A 8 5.36 19.51 -14.97
N LYS A 9 4.62 18.42 -15.24
CA LYS A 9 3.82 18.27 -16.48
C LYS A 9 2.74 19.35 -16.62
N LEU A 10 2.34 20.00 -15.52
CA LEU A 10 1.32 21.04 -15.48
C LEU A 10 1.91 22.47 -15.50
N GLU A 11 3.22 22.66 -15.32
CA GLU A 11 3.85 24.00 -15.16
C GLU A 11 3.57 24.96 -16.32
N ASN A 12 3.46 24.45 -17.55
CA ASN A 12 3.19 25.27 -18.74
C ASN A 12 1.71 25.33 -19.13
N ILE A 13 0.85 24.65 -18.37
CA ILE A 13 -0.58 24.47 -18.69
C ILE A 13 -1.44 25.23 -17.70
N ILE A 14 -1.04 25.27 -16.42
CA ILE A 14 -1.81 25.90 -15.36
C ILE A 14 -0.99 27.01 -14.68
N PRO A 15 -1.63 28.08 -14.18
CA PRO A 15 -0.94 29.14 -13.45
C PRO A 15 -0.22 28.62 -12.19
N GLU A 16 0.91 29.25 -11.84
CA GLU A 16 1.69 28.92 -10.66
C GLU A 16 0.87 28.99 -9.35
N GLU A 17 -0.13 29.87 -9.28
CA GLU A 17 -1.05 29.94 -8.14
C GLU A 17 -1.86 28.64 -7.95
N LYS A 18 -2.29 28.00 -9.05
CA LYS A 18 -3.01 26.73 -9.00
C LYS A 18 -2.08 25.59 -8.62
N MET A 19 -0.83 25.62 -9.09
CA MET A 19 0.21 24.67 -8.71
C MET A 19 0.44 24.68 -7.20
N LEU A 20 0.61 25.86 -6.61
CA LEU A 20 0.83 26.01 -5.18
C LEU A 20 -0.36 25.51 -4.35
N LYS A 21 -1.60 25.75 -4.83
CA LYS A 21 -2.82 25.22 -4.21
C LYS A 21 -2.86 23.68 -4.24
N LEU A 22 -2.45 23.07 -5.36
CA LEU A 22 -2.36 21.61 -5.50
C LEU A 22 -1.33 21.03 -4.52
N GLU A 23 -0.14 21.61 -4.44
CA GLU A 23 0.90 21.15 -3.51
C GLU A 23 0.45 21.24 -2.05
N THR A 24 -0.19 22.34 -1.68
CA THR A 24 -0.72 22.53 -0.32
C THR A 24 -1.80 21.50 0.01
N ALA A 25 -2.68 21.20 -0.93
CA ALA A 25 -3.71 20.17 -0.75
C ALA A 25 -3.10 18.77 -0.64
N ALA A 26 -2.12 18.46 -1.49
CA ALA A 26 -1.40 17.18 -1.45
C ALA A 26 -0.63 16.99 -0.13
N GLU A 27 0.01 18.04 0.38
CA GLU A 27 0.72 18.00 1.66
C GLU A 27 -0.22 17.62 2.82
N ARG A 28 -1.43 18.18 2.85
CA ARG A 28 -2.44 17.84 3.88
C ARG A 28 -2.82 16.37 3.83
N HIS A 29 -3.06 15.83 2.62
CA HIS A 29 -3.42 14.42 2.44
C HIS A 29 -2.26 13.47 2.77
N LYS A 30 -1.03 13.86 2.46
CA LYS A 30 0.18 13.13 2.85
C LYS A 30 0.34 13.10 4.37
N ALA A 31 0.20 14.23 5.04
CA ALA A 31 0.33 14.31 6.51
C ALA A 31 -0.77 13.53 7.26
N GLN A 32 -2.01 13.57 6.78
CA GLN A 32 -3.15 12.98 7.49
C GLN A 32 -3.40 11.50 7.18
N SER A 33 -3.08 11.05 5.96
CA SER A 33 -3.47 9.72 5.50
C SER A 33 -2.38 9.01 4.69
N ASN A 34 -1.19 9.60 4.59
CA ASN A 34 -0.08 9.10 3.76
C ASN A 34 -0.51 8.83 2.30
N ILE A 35 -1.35 9.72 1.76
CA ILE A 35 -1.79 9.64 0.35
C ILE A 35 -0.81 10.43 -0.51
N SER A 36 -0.45 9.83 -1.64
CA SER A 36 0.39 10.42 -2.68
C SER A 36 -0.37 10.47 -3.99
N PHE A 37 -0.15 11.53 -4.75
CA PHE A 37 -0.77 11.76 -6.06
C PHE A 37 0.31 11.77 -7.13
N THR A 38 0.01 11.23 -8.30
CA THR A 38 0.89 11.20 -9.46
C THR A 38 0.12 11.68 -10.68
N VAL A 39 0.68 12.65 -11.40
CA VAL A 39 0.14 13.09 -12.70
C VAL A 39 0.67 12.15 -13.79
N ASP A 40 -0.20 11.28 -14.29
CA ASP A 40 0.17 10.25 -15.27
C ASP A 40 0.26 10.87 -16.67
N SER A 41 -0.81 11.54 -17.08
CA SER A 41 -0.89 12.16 -18.40
C SER A 41 -1.84 13.36 -18.40
N ILE A 42 -1.64 14.24 -19.38
CA ILE A 42 -2.55 15.34 -19.68
C ILE A 42 -2.70 15.40 -21.20
N SER A 43 -3.94 15.43 -21.68
CA SER A 43 -4.28 15.52 -23.10
C SER A 43 -5.46 16.44 -23.29
N ASP A 44 -5.32 17.53 -24.05
CA ASP A 44 -6.34 18.56 -24.33
C ASP A 44 -7.21 18.96 -23.13
N GLU A 45 -8.27 18.21 -22.84
CA GLU A 45 -9.20 18.46 -21.73
C GLU A 45 -9.24 17.34 -20.67
N ILE A 46 -8.41 16.31 -20.77
CA ILE A 46 -8.37 15.16 -19.86
C ILE A 46 -7.09 15.20 -19.03
N LEU A 47 -7.26 15.08 -17.72
CA LEU A 47 -6.17 14.95 -16.75
C LEU A 47 -6.25 13.57 -16.08
N GLU A 48 -5.23 12.74 -16.29
CA GLU A 48 -5.11 11.43 -15.64
C GLU A 48 -4.26 11.54 -14.38
N VAL A 49 -4.85 11.17 -13.24
CA VAL A 49 -4.18 11.21 -11.94
C VAL A 49 -4.29 9.85 -11.27
N SER A 50 -3.14 9.31 -10.89
CA SER A 50 -3.05 8.17 -10.01
C SER A 50 -2.97 8.63 -8.55
N THR A 51 -3.63 7.90 -7.67
CA THR A 51 -3.56 8.13 -6.23
C THR A 51 -3.23 6.82 -5.53
N VAL A 52 -2.30 6.89 -4.58
CA VAL A 52 -1.88 5.73 -3.78
C VAL A 52 -1.95 6.12 -2.32
N GLN A 53 -2.55 5.25 -1.49
CA GLN A 53 -2.37 5.35 -0.05
C GLN A 53 -1.21 4.46 0.39
N ASN A 54 -0.19 5.06 0.99
CA ASN A 54 0.92 4.33 1.59
C ASN A 54 0.57 3.85 3.00
N GLU A 55 1.45 3.03 3.59
CA GLU A 55 1.27 2.50 4.94
C GLU A 55 1.03 3.63 5.95
N THR A 56 -0.01 3.50 6.78
CA THR A 56 -0.31 4.49 7.82
C THR A 56 -0.03 3.91 9.21
N PRO A 57 0.49 4.69 10.17
CA PRO A 57 0.72 4.21 11.54
C PRO A 57 -0.56 3.71 12.22
N SER A 58 -1.71 4.23 11.81
CA SER A 58 -3.02 3.84 12.34
C SER A 58 -3.55 2.50 11.81
N GLY A 59 -2.95 1.98 10.72
CA GLY A 59 -3.47 0.80 10.01
C GLY A 59 -4.84 1.02 9.35
N LYS A 60 -5.34 2.25 9.28
CA LYS A 60 -6.60 2.59 8.63
C LYS A 60 -6.37 2.96 7.17
N TYR A 61 -7.02 2.23 6.29
CA TYR A 61 -6.93 2.40 4.85
C TYR A 61 -8.26 2.84 4.26
N ALA A 62 -8.20 3.79 3.33
CA ALA A 62 -9.32 4.24 2.55
C ALA A 62 -9.67 3.21 1.48
N SER A 63 -10.96 3.08 1.18
CA SER A 63 -11.40 2.33 0.00
C SER A 63 -10.97 3.04 -1.28
N GLU A 64 -10.92 2.30 -2.38
CA GLU A 64 -10.71 2.85 -3.72
C GLU A 64 -11.67 4.00 -4.02
N SER A 65 -12.97 3.82 -3.75
CA SER A 65 -13.99 4.85 -3.91
C SER A 65 -13.74 6.11 -3.08
N THR A 66 -13.13 5.97 -1.90
CA THR A 66 -12.77 7.11 -1.05
C THR A 66 -11.55 7.83 -1.59
N LEU A 67 -10.58 7.09 -2.11
CA LEU A 67 -9.37 7.62 -2.74
C LEU A 67 -9.69 8.37 -4.03
N VAL A 68 -10.58 7.83 -4.87
CA VAL A 68 -11.11 8.51 -6.05
C VAL A 68 -11.75 9.84 -5.67
N LYS A 69 -12.71 9.83 -4.74
CA LYS A 69 -13.40 11.06 -4.30
C LYS A 69 -12.45 12.11 -3.73
N ARG A 70 -11.48 11.71 -2.92
CA ARG A 70 -10.48 12.65 -2.36
C ARG A 70 -9.62 13.28 -3.47
N THR A 71 -9.27 12.50 -4.48
CA THR A 71 -8.50 13.00 -5.63
C THR A 71 -9.34 13.94 -6.48
N GLU A 72 -10.59 13.56 -6.77
CA GLU A 72 -11.56 14.44 -7.42
C GLU A 72 -11.75 15.74 -6.66
N ASP A 73 -11.94 15.70 -5.34
CA ASP A 73 -12.10 16.87 -4.48
C ASP A 73 -10.90 17.84 -4.54
N VAL A 74 -9.68 17.32 -4.65
CA VAL A 74 -8.47 18.14 -4.76
C VAL A 74 -8.35 18.75 -6.15
N PHE A 75 -8.40 17.91 -7.18
CA PHE A 75 -8.09 18.33 -8.55
C PHE A 75 -9.25 19.08 -9.20
N SER A 76 -10.50 18.64 -9.07
CA SER A 76 -11.65 19.31 -9.71
C SER A 76 -11.93 20.71 -9.16
N LYS A 77 -11.64 20.95 -7.86
CA LYS A 77 -11.81 22.29 -7.26
C LYS A 77 -10.80 23.30 -7.76
N ILE A 78 -9.59 22.84 -8.11
CA ILE A 78 -8.50 23.71 -8.54
C ILE A 78 -8.46 23.80 -10.08
N LEU A 79 -8.78 22.70 -10.75
CA LEU A 79 -8.74 22.51 -12.20
C LEU A 79 -10.12 22.08 -12.74
N PRO A 80 -11.17 22.91 -12.59
CA PRO A 80 -12.51 22.60 -13.10
C PRO A 80 -12.57 22.50 -14.63
N GLU A 81 -11.60 23.08 -15.33
CA GLU A 81 -11.50 23.05 -16.79
C GLU A 81 -11.09 21.67 -17.36
N PHE A 82 -10.52 20.78 -16.55
CA PHE A 82 -10.11 19.45 -16.99
C PHE A 82 -11.11 18.39 -16.53
N LYS A 83 -11.46 17.49 -17.45
CA LYS A 83 -12.11 16.23 -17.15
C LYS A 83 -11.10 15.30 -16.46
N LEU A 84 -11.32 15.06 -15.18
CA LEU A 84 -10.45 14.21 -14.38
C LEU A 84 -10.75 12.73 -14.63
N VAL A 85 -9.70 11.95 -14.86
CA VAL A 85 -9.72 10.48 -14.85
C VAL A 85 -8.83 10.03 -13.71
N VAL A 86 -9.40 9.39 -12.70
CA VAL A 86 -8.67 8.98 -11.50
C VAL A 86 -8.47 7.47 -11.48
N SER A 87 -7.22 7.06 -11.32
CA SER A 87 -6.84 5.69 -10.99
C SER A 87 -6.46 5.62 -9.51
N ALA A 88 -7.10 4.77 -8.72
CA ALA A 88 -6.81 4.65 -7.30
C ALA A 88 -6.21 3.28 -6.96
N GLN A 89 -5.02 3.29 -6.37
CA GLN A 89 -4.40 2.10 -5.82
C GLN A 89 -4.54 2.10 -4.30
N THR A 90 -5.23 1.09 -3.78
CA THR A 90 -5.37 0.90 -2.34
C THR A 90 -4.12 0.24 -1.76
N HIS A 91 -3.81 0.58 -0.50
CA HIS A 91 -2.83 -0.21 0.24
C HIS A 91 -3.40 -1.62 0.45
N LEU A 92 -2.77 -2.61 -0.18
CA LEU A 92 -3.08 -4.00 0.07
C LEU A 92 -2.19 -4.48 1.23
N PRO A 93 -2.76 -4.76 2.42
CA PRO A 93 -1.97 -5.32 3.50
C PRO A 93 -1.35 -6.63 3.01
N SER A 94 -0.09 -6.86 3.39
CA SER A 94 0.59 -8.11 3.03
C SER A 94 -0.29 -9.29 3.45
N PRO A 95 -0.54 -10.27 2.56
CA PRO A 95 -1.38 -11.41 2.90
C PRO A 95 -0.79 -12.21 4.07
N ALA A 96 0.52 -12.07 4.32
CA ALA A 96 1.21 -12.65 5.47
C ALA A 96 0.83 -12.01 6.82
N ILE A 97 0.03 -10.95 6.86
CA ILE A 97 -0.43 -10.32 8.10
C ILE A 97 -1.22 -11.29 8.99
N VAL A 98 -1.90 -12.26 8.38
CA VAL A 98 -2.67 -13.30 9.08
C VAL A 98 -1.79 -14.32 9.81
N VAL A 99 -0.47 -14.33 9.53
CA VAL A 99 0.45 -15.32 10.08
C VAL A 99 0.81 -14.97 11.52
N THR A 100 0.24 -15.77 12.42
CA THR A 100 0.54 -15.86 13.84
C THR A 100 1.03 -17.26 14.19
N SER A 101 1.57 -17.47 15.39
CA SER A 101 1.92 -18.82 15.88
C SER A 101 0.71 -19.76 15.84
N SER A 102 -0.47 -19.29 16.26
CA SER A 102 -1.73 -20.04 16.19
C SER A 102 -2.17 -20.36 14.76
N TRP A 103 -1.95 -19.44 13.81
CA TRP A 103 -2.24 -19.68 12.40
C TRP A 103 -1.32 -20.76 11.81
N ILE A 104 -0.02 -20.72 12.16
CA ILE A 104 0.96 -21.73 11.72
C ILE A 104 0.60 -23.10 12.27
N ASP A 105 0.32 -23.20 13.57
CA ASP A 105 -0.03 -24.46 14.22
C ASP A 105 -1.29 -25.09 13.58
N LYS A 106 -2.32 -24.27 13.34
CA LYS A 106 -3.52 -24.68 12.60
C LYS A 106 -3.18 -25.20 11.19
N LYS A 107 -2.34 -24.49 10.44
CA LYS A 107 -1.96 -24.91 9.08
C LYS A 107 -1.09 -26.17 9.05
N MET A 108 -0.23 -26.34 10.04
CA MET A 108 0.55 -27.57 10.24
C MET A 108 -0.35 -28.77 10.48
N LEU A 109 -1.38 -28.61 11.34
CA LEU A 109 -2.38 -29.64 11.59
C LEU A 109 -3.21 -29.96 10.33
N GLU A 110 -3.74 -28.93 9.66
CA GLU A 110 -4.55 -29.08 8.45
C GLU A 110 -3.80 -29.81 7.32
N LYS A 111 -2.50 -29.53 7.15
CA LYS A 111 -1.68 -30.09 6.07
C LYS A 111 -0.82 -31.28 6.49
N GLY A 112 -0.89 -31.70 7.76
CA GLY A 112 -0.05 -32.79 8.30
C GLY A 112 1.46 -32.50 8.25
N VAL A 113 1.85 -31.22 8.20
CA VAL A 113 3.25 -30.82 8.07
C VAL A 113 3.90 -30.70 9.45
N ARG A 114 5.10 -31.28 9.60
CA ARG A 114 5.88 -31.20 10.84
C ARG A 114 7.06 -30.23 10.69
N ILE A 115 7.54 -29.68 11.81
CA ILE A 115 8.72 -28.80 11.86
C ILE A 115 9.92 -29.37 11.09
N LYS A 116 10.16 -30.69 11.20
CA LYS A 116 11.25 -31.36 10.50
C LYS A 116 11.13 -31.23 8.97
N GLN A 117 9.92 -31.29 8.44
CA GLN A 117 9.65 -31.15 7.00
C GLN A 117 9.91 -29.72 6.56
N ILE A 118 9.41 -28.74 7.31
CA ILE A 118 9.65 -27.31 7.03
C ILE A 118 11.15 -27.01 7.02
N ALA A 119 11.90 -27.53 8.00
CA ALA A 119 13.35 -27.37 8.05
C ALA A 119 14.05 -27.97 6.83
N PHE A 120 13.61 -29.16 6.38
CA PHE A 120 14.16 -29.80 5.18
C PHE A 120 13.86 -28.99 3.91
N ASP A 121 12.63 -28.51 3.75
CA ASP A 121 12.19 -27.80 2.55
C ASP A 121 12.76 -26.38 2.44
N THR A 122 12.99 -25.73 3.58
CA THR A 122 13.44 -24.32 3.64
C THR A 122 14.93 -24.17 3.93
N GLY A 123 15.61 -25.23 4.40
CA GLY A 123 16.98 -25.17 4.87
C GLY A 123 17.16 -24.44 6.21
N LEU A 124 16.08 -24.02 6.87
CA LEU A 124 16.13 -23.35 8.16
C LEU A 124 16.33 -24.34 9.30
N ASP A 125 16.95 -23.86 10.38
CA ASP A 125 17.16 -24.68 11.56
C ASP A 125 15.84 -24.97 12.30
N ARG A 126 15.75 -26.18 12.85
CA ARG A 126 14.52 -26.68 13.50
C ARG A 126 14.17 -25.88 14.76
N GLU A 127 15.16 -25.31 15.44
CA GLU A 127 14.99 -24.57 16.67
C GLU A 127 14.29 -23.23 16.39
N SER A 128 14.76 -22.48 15.38
CA SER A 128 14.13 -21.25 14.91
C SER A 128 12.68 -21.47 14.49
N ILE A 129 12.41 -22.54 13.73
CA ILE A 129 11.04 -22.89 13.33
C ILE A 129 10.19 -23.20 14.57
N SER A 130 10.71 -23.98 15.51
CA SER A 130 10.02 -24.29 16.77
C SER A 130 9.72 -23.04 17.59
N ASP A 131 10.68 -22.13 17.70
CA ASP A 131 10.52 -20.88 18.45
C ASP A 131 9.45 -19.96 17.82
N TRP A 132 9.32 -19.94 16.49
CA TRP A 132 8.23 -19.22 15.81
C TRP A 132 6.87 -19.89 15.96
N VAL A 133 6.82 -21.22 15.81
CA VAL A 133 5.58 -22.01 15.94
C VAL A 133 5.01 -21.92 17.36
N THR A 134 5.87 -21.97 18.37
CA THR A 134 5.46 -21.85 19.79
C THR A 134 5.23 -20.41 20.24
N GLY A 135 5.61 -19.42 19.42
CA GLY A 135 5.53 -18.00 19.77
C GLY A 135 6.60 -17.53 20.77
N LYS A 136 7.59 -18.37 21.08
CA LYS A 136 8.74 -18.01 21.91
C LYS A 136 9.61 -16.91 21.27
N ARG A 137 9.62 -16.84 19.93
CA ARG A 137 10.29 -15.79 19.16
C ARG A 137 9.30 -15.05 18.28
N SER A 138 9.39 -13.71 18.27
CA SER A 138 8.62 -12.89 17.34
C SER A 138 9.06 -13.13 15.90
N MET A 139 8.08 -13.10 14.99
CA MET A 139 8.32 -13.28 13.55
C MET A 139 8.47 -11.93 12.87
N SER A 140 9.57 -11.76 12.13
CA SER A 140 9.71 -10.64 11.20
C SER A 140 8.73 -10.80 10.03
N GLN A 141 8.53 -9.73 9.25
CA GLN A 141 7.65 -9.78 8.09
C GLN A 141 8.10 -10.80 7.04
N LEU A 142 9.42 -10.99 6.89
CA LEU A 142 10.00 -12.02 6.01
C LEU A 142 9.63 -13.43 6.47
N VAL A 143 9.71 -13.70 7.77
CA VAL A 143 9.35 -15.02 8.35
C VAL A 143 7.86 -15.28 8.19
N LYS A 144 7.01 -14.26 8.42
CA LYS A 144 5.58 -14.36 8.17
C LYS A 144 5.28 -14.67 6.71
N ALA A 145 5.93 -13.98 5.77
CA ALA A 145 5.78 -14.23 4.34
C ALA A 145 6.20 -15.65 3.96
N MET A 146 7.33 -16.12 4.47
CA MET A 146 7.80 -17.49 4.26
C MET A 146 6.74 -18.51 4.69
N PHE A 147 6.21 -18.43 5.92
CA PHE A 147 5.18 -19.36 6.38
C PHE A 147 3.88 -19.22 5.58
N TYR A 148 3.47 -18.00 5.24
CA TYR A 148 2.28 -17.77 4.43
C TYR A 148 2.37 -18.52 3.10
N PHE A 149 3.45 -18.30 2.34
CA PHE A 149 3.62 -18.93 1.03
C PHE A 149 3.90 -20.42 1.12
N TYR A 150 4.61 -20.87 2.15
CA TYR A 150 4.87 -22.28 2.38
C TYR A 150 3.56 -23.07 2.58
N PHE A 151 2.59 -22.53 3.34
CA PHE A 151 1.29 -23.17 3.55
C PHE A 151 0.22 -22.80 2.52
N SER A 152 0.48 -21.85 1.63
CA SER A 152 -0.47 -21.48 0.54
C SER A 152 -0.35 -22.38 -0.69
N LYS A 153 0.75 -23.13 -0.81
CA LYS A 153 0.86 -24.28 -1.73
C LYS A 153 0.10 -25.47 -1.16
#